data_AF-A0A3P6EYH9-F1
#
_entry.id   AF-A0A3P6EYH9-F1
#
_cell.length_a   1.000
_cell.length_b   1.000
_cell.length_c   1.000
_cell.angle_alpha   90.00
_cell.angle_beta   90.00
_cell.angle_gamma   90.00
#
_symmetry.space_group_name_H-M   'P 1'
#
loop_
_entity.id
_entity.type
_entity.pdbx_description
1 polymer ?
#
loop_
_entity_poly.entity_id
_entity_poly.type
_entity_poly.pdbx_seq_one_letter_code
_entity_poly.pdbx_strand_id
1 'polypeptide(L)'
;MCCGDCNASVWLAESTEKDRITKPPLFTIFCKQGRIKLLKIQDLPIVLKNLLCDLSFRNNIKVFNSLLSMCSMGGDIDYSILNSGGPFCFKVHGENDHSIGSLLPLNGGRTKFLQMYIFDTSNEIKNRLSVMNEKEKNQ
;
A
#
# COMPACT_ATOMS: atom_id res chain seq x y z
N MET A 1 -10.47 2.61 20.14
CA MET A 1 -11.65 2.12 20.90
C MET A 1 -12.35 1.04 20.07
N CYS A 2 -13.26 0.27 20.66
CA CYS A 2 -13.93 -0.82 19.95
C CYS A 2 -15.45 -0.57 19.86
N CYS A 3 -16.06 -0.97 18.75
CA CYS A 3 -17.51 -0.98 18.61
C CYS A 3 -18.13 -2.04 19.54
N GLY A 4 -19.15 -1.67 20.32
CA GLY A 4 -19.79 -2.60 21.27
C GLY A 4 -20.52 -3.78 20.62
N ASP A 5 -20.96 -3.64 19.36
CA ASP A 5 -21.72 -4.68 18.67
C ASP A 5 -20.82 -5.71 17.96
N CYS A 6 -19.66 -5.29 17.45
CA CYS A 6 -18.81 -6.13 16.59
C CYS A 6 -17.34 -6.16 16.96
N ASN A 7 -16.93 -5.44 18.00
CA ASN A 7 -15.55 -5.32 18.48
C ASN A 7 -14.53 -4.80 17.45
N ALA A 8 -14.97 -4.27 16.31
CA ALA A 8 -14.09 -3.64 15.35
C ALA A 8 -13.40 -2.41 15.95
N SER A 9 -12.12 -2.24 15.65
CA SER A 9 -11.35 -1.04 15.99
C SER A 9 -11.88 0.16 15.23
N VAL A 10 -12.32 1.18 15.97
CA VAL A 10 -12.93 2.40 15.42
C VAL A 10 -12.33 3.64 16.07
N TRP A 11 -12.38 4.75 15.35
CA TRP A 11 -12.02 6.07 15.88
C TRP A 11 -13.26 6.70 16.51
N LEU A 12 -13.10 7.41 17.64
CA LEU A 12 -14.24 8.10 18.27
C LEU A 12 -14.91 9.11 17.34
N ALA A 13 -14.13 9.73 16.46
CA ALA A 13 -14.61 10.68 15.46
C ALA A 13 -15.62 10.05 14.48
N GLU A 14 -15.54 8.75 14.23
CA GLU A 14 -16.45 7.98 13.36
C GLU A 14 -17.78 7.65 14.05
N SER A 15 -17.95 8.01 15.33
CA SER A 15 -19.21 7.83 16.04
C SER A 15 -20.32 8.66 15.41
N THR A 16 -21.45 8.00 15.17
CA THR A 16 -22.70 8.61 14.71
C THR A 16 -23.46 9.31 15.84
N GLU A 17 -23.07 9.07 17.09
CA GLU A 17 -23.67 9.72 18.26
C GLU A 17 -23.16 11.16 18.39
N LYS A 18 -24.10 12.09 18.55
CA LYS A 18 -23.82 13.53 18.66
C LYS A 18 -23.43 13.90 20.09
N ASP A 19 -24.08 13.26 21.06
CA ASP A 19 -23.72 13.40 22.48
C ASP A 19 -22.71 12.31 22.87
N ARG A 20 -21.43 12.62 22.65
CA ARG A 20 -20.32 11.70 22.93
C ARG A 20 -19.88 11.73 24.40
N ILE A 21 -20.53 12.52 25.26
CA ILE A 21 -20.17 12.73 26.66
C ILE A 21 -21.06 11.87 27.56
N THR A 22 -22.38 11.85 27.30
CA THR A 22 -23.34 11.15 28.16
C THR A 22 -23.78 9.79 27.62
N LYS A 23 -23.68 9.58 26.29
CA LYS A 23 -24.12 8.35 25.65
C LYS A 23 -22.94 7.51 25.13
N PRO A 24 -23.07 6.17 25.15
CA PRO A 24 -22.07 5.32 24.53
C PRO A 24 -22.03 5.60 23.01
N PRO A 25 -20.83 5.68 22.42
CA PRO A 25 -20.67 5.96 21.00
C PRO A 25 -21.19 4.82 20.13
N LEU A 26 -21.95 5.17 19.10
CA LEU A 26 -22.56 4.23 18.15
C LEU A 26 -21.88 4.30 16.79
N PHE A 27 -21.66 3.14 16.16
CA PHE A 27 -20.91 3.03 14.91
C PHE A 27 -21.70 2.27 13.84
N THR A 28 -21.68 2.80 12.62
CA THR A 28 -22.34 2.16 11.47
C THR A 28 -21.35 1.58 10.45
N ILE A 29 -20.08 2.00 10.51
CA ILE A 29 -19.08 1.78 9.44
C ILE A 29 -18.79 0.29 9.17
N PHE A 30 -18.79 -0.54 10.22
CA PHE A 30 -18.47 -1.97 10.09
C PHE A 30 -19.71 -2.86 10.18
N CYS A 31 -20.43 -2.80 11.30
CA CYS A 31 -21.55 -3.73 11.57
C CYS A 31 -22.93 -3.12 11.34
N LYS A 32 -23.04 -1.86 10.89
CA LYS A 32 -24.31 -1.11 10.87
C LYS A 32 -25.09 -1.24 12.20
N GLN A 33 -24.45 -0.94 13.33
CA GLN A 33 -25.06 -1.06 14.67
C GLN A 33 -25.60 -2.48 14.94
N GLY A 34 -24.78 -3.50 14.70
CA GLY A 34 -25.11 -4.91 14.94
C GLY A 34 -25.98 -5.59 13.88
N ARG A 35 -26.47 -4.87 12.85
CA ARG A 35 -27.26 -5.46 11.75
C ARG A 35 -26.46 -6.40 10.85
N ILE A 36 -25.16 -6.16 10.73
CA ILE A 36 -24.23 -7.00 9.96
C ILE A 36 -23.36 -7.77 10.95
N LYS A 37 -23.52 -9.10 10.95
CA LYS A 37 -22.63 -9.98 11.69
C LYS A 37 -21.35 -10.17 10.87
N LEU A 38 -20.27 -9.52 11.32
CA LEU A 38 -18.97 -9.67 10.68
C LEU A 38 -18.47 -11.10 10.87
N LEU A 39 -17.94 -11.68 9.80
CA LEU A 39 -17.22 -12.94 9.89
C LEU A 39 -15.96 -12.71 10.73
N LYS A 40 -15.63 -13.69 11.57
CA LYS A 40 -14.35 -13.66 12.29
C LYS A 40 -13.23 -13.72 11.25
N ILE A 41 -12.34 -12.73 11.31
CA ILE A 41 -11.13 -12.72 10.50
C ILE A 41 -10.34 -13.98 10.85
N GLN A 42 -9.97 -14.77 9.84
CA GLN A 42 -9.13 -15.94 10.04
C GLN A 42 -7.74 -15.50 10.50
N ASP A 43 -7.11 -16.33 11.32
CA ASP A 43 -5.73 -16.08 11.72
C ASP A 43 -4.83 -16.02 10.49
N LEU A 44 -3.97 -15.00 10.48
CA LEU A 44 -3.02 -14.81 9.41
C LEU A 44 -2.05 -16.00 9.36
N PRO A 45 -1.73 -16.57 8.18
CA PRO A 45 -0.73 -17.62 8.05
C PRO A 45 0.57 -17.25 8.77
N ILE A 46 1.19 -18.24 9.44
CA ILE A 46 2.33 -18.01 10.34
C ILE A 46 3.48 -17.25 9.68
N VAL A 47 3.73 -17.52 8.39
CA VAL A 47 4.77 -16.85 7.60
C VAL A 47 4.51 -15.35 7.52
N LEU A 48 3.27 -14.97 7.18
CA LEU A 48 2.87 -13.57 7.08
C LEU A 48 2.82 -12.91 8.47
N LYS A 49 2.42 -13.65 9.51
CA LYS A 49 2.45 -13.16 10.89
C LYS A 49 3.87 -12.83 11.33
N ASN A 50 4.83 -13.72 11.07
CA ASN A 50 6.24 -13.50 11.38
C ASN A 50 6.82 -12.34 10.58
N LEU A 51 6.52 -12.27 9.28
CA LEU A 51 6.94 -11.17 8.41
C LEU A 51 6.40 -9.83 8.90
N LEU A 52 5.12 -9.78 9.28
CA LEU A 52 4.53 -8.58 9.87
C LEU A 52 5.10 -8.27 11.25
N CYS A 53 5.76 -9.17 11.96
CA CYS A 53 6.42 -8.88 13.24
C CYS A 53 7.88 -8.44 13.07
N ASP A 54 8.47 -8.62 11.89
CA ASP A 54 9.83 -8.18 11.58
C ASP A 54 9.89 -6.65 11.39
N LEU A 55 10.68 -5.99 12.24
CA LEU A 55 10.95 -4.55 12.19
C LEU A 55 11.58 -4.14 10.86
N SER A 56 12.49 -4.97 10.32
CA SER A 56 13.17 -4.69 9.06
C SER A 56 12.18 -4.68 7.90
N PHE A 57 11.24 -5.65 7.90
CA PHE A 57 10.15 -5.67 6.94
C PHE A 57 9.23 -4.47 7.09
N ARG A 58 8.76 -4.16 8.31
CA ARG A 58 7.86 -3.01 8.57
C ARG A 58 8.46 -1.68 8.13
N ASN A 59 9.73 -1.44 8.46
CA ASN A 59 10.41 -0.21 8.09
C ASN A 59 10.55 -0.05 6.56
N ASN A 60 10.62 -1.18 5.84
CA ASN A 60 10.80 -1.21 4.39
C ASN A 60 9.55 -1.64 3.61
N ILE A 61 8.38 -1.74 4.26
CA ILE A 61 7.17 -2.33 3.66
C ILE A 61 6.73 -1.60 2.38
N LYS A 62 6.93 -0.28 2.33
CA LYS A 62 6.65 0.53 1.13
C LYS A 62 7.52 0.12 -0.05
N VAL A 63 8.80 -0.19 0.21
CA VAL A 63 9.75 -0.61 -0.81
C VAL A 63 9.37 -2.00 -1.31
N PHE A 64 9.08 -2.94 -0.42
CA PHE A 64 8.60 -4.27 -0.81
C PHE A 64 7.30 -4.21 -1.62
N ASN A 65 6.32 -3.42 -1.20
CA ASN A 65 5.07 -3.24 -1.94
C ASN A 65 5.32 -2.60 -3.31
N SER A 66 6.25 -1.65 -3.41
CA SER A 66 6.62 -1.03 -4.69
C SER A 66 7.32 -2.02 -5.60
N LEU A 67 8.22 -2.84 -5.05
CA LEU A 67 8.91 -3.88 -5.80
C LEU A 67 7.94 -4.92 -6.33
N LEU A 68 6.90 -5.28 -5.57
CA LEU A 68 5.90 -6.27 -5.95
C LEU A 68 4.69 -5.67 -6.67
N SER A 69 4.63 -4.35 -6.81
CA SER A 69 3.55 -3.68 -7.53
C SER A 69 3.56 -4.11 -8.98
N MET A 70 2.40 -4.55 -9.47
CA MET A 70 2.27 -4.93 -10.87
C MET A 70 2.27 -3.67 -11.74
N CYS A 71 1.62 -2.59 -11.29
CA CYS A 71 1.65 -1.28 -11.95
C CYS A 71 2.74 -0.38 -11.38
N SER A 72 3.51 0.27 -12.24
CA SER A 72 4.21 1.52 -11.89
C SER A 72 3.55 2.68 -12.62
N MET A 73 3.31 3.80 -11.93
CA MET A 73 2.85 5.02 -12.56
C MET A 73 4.04 5.96 -12.70
N GLY A 74 4.29 6.45 -13.91
CA GLY A 74 5.23 7.54 -14.17
C GLY A 74 4.51 8.89 -14.15
N GLY A 75 5.25 9.95 -13.86
CA GLY A 75 4.74 11.33 -13.91
C GLY A 75 5.71 12.31 -13.27
N ASP A 76 5.61 13.58 -13.65
CA ASP A 76 6.33 14.65 -12.98
C ASP A 76 5.71 14.90 -11.61
N ILE A 77 6.48 14.61 -10.56
CA ILE A 77 6.04 14.78 -9.18
C ILE A 77 6.37 16.21 -8.76
N ASP A 78 5.33 16.98 -8.44
CA ASP A 78 5.50 18.24 -7.70
C ASP A 78 5.83 17.92 -6.24
N TYR A 79 7.09 18.10 -5.84
CA TYR A 79 7.54 17.85 -4.47
C TYR A 79 7.14 18.96 -3.49
N SER A 80 6.65 20.12 -3.96
CA SER A 80 6.31 21.25 -3.10
C SER A 80 5.16 20.95 -2.12
N ILE A 81 4.29 20.01 -2.48
CA ILE A 81 3.13 19.59 -1.67
C ILE A 81 3.49 18.61 -0.54
N LEU A 82 4.71 18.06 -0.54
CA LEU A 82 5.16 17.04 0.42
C LEU A 82 5.50 17.58 1.80
N ASN A 83 5.65 18.91 1.94
CA ASN A 83 5.86 19.57 3.23
C ASN A 83 4.57 19.86 4.00
N SER A 84 3.41 19.40 3.52
CA SER A 84 2.19 19.44 4.31
C SER A 84 2.24 18.35 5.39
N GLY A 85 1.84 18.68 6.63
CA GLY A 85 1.91 17.77 7.79
C GLY A 85 0.93 16.57 7.75
N GLY A 86 0.62 16.07 6.56
CA GLY A 86 -0.28 14.94 6.32
C GLY A 86 0.42 13.71 5.75
N PRO A 87 -0.33 12.63 5.47
CA PRO A 87 0.19 11.47 4.75
C PRO A 87 0.83 11.88 3.41
N PHE A 88 1.84 11.14 2.97
CA PHE A 88 2.46 11.35 1.65
C PHE A 88 1.40 11.28 0.55
N CYS A 89 1.19 12.40 -0.13
CA CYS A 89 0.27 12.56 -1.24
C CYS A 89 1.00 13.23 -2.40
N PHE A 90 0.79 12.74 -3.61
CA PHE A 90 1.24 13.40 -4.83
C PHE A 90 0.02 13.68 -5.72
N LYS A 91 0.08 14.79 -6.47
CA LYS A 91 -1.00 15.22 -7.36
C LYS A 91 -0.65 14.81 -8.79
N VAL A 92 -1.58 14.12 -9.45
CA VAL A 92 -1.50 13.84 -10.89
C VAL A 92 -2.39 14.84 -11.63
N HIS A 93 -1.87 15.45 -12.68
CA HIS A 93 -2.62 16.34 -13.57
C HIS A 93 -2.46 15.85 -15.02
N GLY A 94 -3.55 15.83 -15.78
CA GLY A 94 -3.59 15.30 -17.15
C GLY A 94 -4.16 13.88 -17.23
N GLU A 95 -3.96 13.25 -18.37
CA GLU A 95 -4.38 11.87 -18.66
C GLU A 95 -3.31 10.88 -18.22
N ASN A 96 -3.73 9.71 -17.71
CA ASN A 96 -2.82 8.61 -17.42
C ASN A 96 -2.78 7.67 -18.62
N ASP A 97 -1.74 7.80 -19.44
CA ASP A 97 -1.53 6.91 -20.58
C ASP A 97 -0.71 5.68 -20.19
N HIS A 98 -1.12 4.52 -20.71
CA HIS A 98 -0.37 3.29 -20.54
C HIS A 98 0.82 3.24 -21.50
N SER A 99 2.01 3.58 -21.01
CA SER A 99 3.25 3.49 -21.80
C SER A 99 3.80 2.06 -21.78
N ILE A 100 3.55 1.31 -22.84
CA ILE A 100 4.13 -0.02 -23.05
C ILE A 100 5.46 0.15 -23.79
N GLY A 101 6.57 -0.11 -23.11
CA GLY A 101 7.89 -0.15 -23.74
C GLY A 101 8.06 -1.33 -24.71
N SER A 102 9.13 -1.31 -25.51
CA SER A 102 9.53 -2.47 -26.32
C SER A 102 9.63 -3.74 -25.47
N LEU A 103 9.17 -4.87 -26.01
CA LEU A 103 9.20 -6.18 -25.34
C LEU A 103 10.63 -6.59 -24.96
N LEU A 104 11.61 -6.20 -25.79
CA LEU A 104 13.03 -6.40 -25.52
C LEU A 104 13.68 -5.04 -25.22
N PRO A 105 14.61 -4.98 -24.26
CA PRO A 105 15.44 -3.80 -24.09
C PRO A 105 16.23 -3.53 -25.38
N LEU A 106 16.43 -2.25 -25.70
CA LEU A 106 17.37 -1.86 -26.75
C LEU A 106 18.77 -2.35 -26.40
N ASN A 107 19.64 -2.58 -27.38
CA ASN A 107 21.01 -3.05 -27.15
C ASN A 107 21.75 -2.18 -26.13
N GLY A 108 22.23 -2.79 -25.04
CA GLY A 108 22.88 -2.09 -23.92
C GLY A 108 21.91 -1.37 -22.96
N GLY A 109 20.62 -1.34 -23.26
CA GLY A 109 19.56 -0.81 -22.41
C GLY A 109 19.19 -1.76 -21.28
N ARG A 110 18.79 -1.20 -20.14
CA ARG A 110 18.29 -1.99 -19.01
C ARG A 110 16.93 -2.58 -19.34
N THR A 111 16.71 -3.83 -18.95
CA THR A 111 15.38 -4.46 -18.97
C THR A 111 14.44 -3.64 -18.10
N LYS A 112 13.38 -3.09 -18.71
CA LYS A 112 12.26 -2.47 -17.99
C LYS A 112 11.13 -3.49 -17.89
N PHE A 113 10.47 -3.53 -16.74
CA PHE A 113 9.40 -4.50 -16.50
C PHE A 113 8.20 -4.18 -17.39
N LEU A 114 7.85 -5.11 -18.28
CA LEU A 114 6.52 -5.14 -18.88
C LEU A 114 5.63 -5.90 -17.90
N GLN A 115 4.57 -5.25 -17.42
CA GLN A 115 3.73 -5.69 -16.30
C GLN A 115 3.06 -7.08 -16.46
N MET A 116 3.20 -7.78 -17.60
CA MET A 116 2.66 -9.13 -17.80
C MET A 116 3.61 -10.09 -18.54
N TYR A 117 4.91 -10.02 -18.33
CA TYR A 117 5.81 -11.06 -18.84
C TYR A 117 6.87 -11.43 -17.80
N ILE A 118 6.53 -12.39 -16.94
CA ILE A 118 7.53 -13.09 -16.10
C ILE A 118 8.31 -14.02 -17.05
N PHE A 119 9.24 -13.44 -17.79
CA PHE A 119 10.03 -14.15 -18.79
C PHE A 119 11.08 -15.07 -18.17
N ASP A 120 11.61 -14.65 -17.02
CA ASP A 120 12.69 -15.34 -16.32
C ASP A 120 12.40 -15.39 -14.82
N THR A 121 11.65 -16.42 -14.42
CA THR A 121 11.32 -16.69 -13.01
C THR A 121 12.56 -16.87 -12.14
N SER A 122 13.67 -17.34 -12.72
CA SER A 122 14.89 -17.67 -11.98
C SER A 122 15.68 -16.42 -11.58
N ASN A 123 15.62 -15.35 -12.37
CA ASN A 123 16.35 -14.10 -12.11
C ASN A 123 15.45 -12.93 -11.69
N GLU A 124 14.13 -13.08 -11.69
CA GLU A 124 13.18 -11.99 -11.41
C GLU A 124 13.42 -11.31 -10.05
N ILE A 125 13.67 -12.08 -8.99
CA ILE A 125 13.96 -11.54 -7.66
C ILE A 125 15.23 -10.66 -7.69
N LYS A 126 16.29 -11.14 -8.35
CA LYS A 126 17.56 -10.38 -8.47
C LYS A 126 17.35 -9.10 -9.28
N ASN A 127 16.59 -9.18 -10.37
CA ASN A 127 16.27 -8.02 -11.19
C ASN A 127 15.48 -6.98 -10.39
N ARG A 128 14.46 -7.39 -9.61
CA ARG A 128 13.70 -6.48 -8.73
C ARG A 128 14.61 -5.83 -7.68
N LEU A 129 15.49 -6.59 -7.03
CA LEU A 129 16.42 -6.07 -6.02
C LEU A 129 17.44 -5.09 -6.59
N SER A 130 17.92 -5.29 -7.82
CA SER A 130 18.91 -4.39 -8.45
C SER A 130 18.42 -2.95 -8.60
N VAL A 131 17.12 -2.72 -8.73
CA VAL A 131 16.52 -1.38 -8.85
C VAL A 131 16.64 -0.59 -7.53
N MET A 132 16.69 -1.27 -6.38
CA MET A 132 16.81 -0.61 -5.09
C MET A 132 18.21 -0.02 -4.88
N ASN A 133 19.25 -0.77 -5.24
CA ASN A 133 20.65 -0.40 -4.99
C ASN A 133 21.13 0.81 -5.81
N GLU A 134 20.37 1.23 -6.82
CA GLU A 134 20.72 2.41 -7.63
C GLU A 134 20.25 3.73 -7.02
N LYS A 135 19.22 3.70 -6.16
CA LYS A 135 18.74 4.91 -5.48
C LYS A 135 19.70 5.41 -4.40
N GLU A 136 20.53 4.53 -3.83
CA GLU A 136 21.54 4.89 -2.82
C GLU A 136 22.77 5.59 -3.42
N LYS A 137 22.99 5.53 -4.74
CA LYS A 137 24.15 6.17 -5.40
C LYS A 137 23.92 7.60 -5.86
N ASN A 138 22.67 8.08 -5.83
CA ASN A 138 22.28 9.40 -6.33
C ASN A 138 21.70 10.29 -5.22
N GLN A 139 22.12 10.06 -3.97
CA GLN A 139 21.76 10.87 -2.81
C GLN A 139 23.01 11.51 -2.20
#